data_AF-A0A1C7P3K5-F1
#
_entry.id   AF-A0A1C7P3K5-F1
#
_cell.length_a   1.000
_cell.length_b   1.000
_cell.length_c   1.000
_cell.angle_alpha   90.00
_cell.angle_beta   90.00
_cell.angle_gamma   90.00
#
_symmetry.space_group_name_H-M   'P 1'
#
loop_
_entity.id
_entity.type
_entity.pdbx_description
1 polymer ?
#
loop_
_entity_poly.entity_id
_entity_poly.type
_entity_poly.pdbx_seq_one_letter_code
_entity_poly.pdbx_strand_id
1 'polypeptide(L)'
;MLEEVYASRKPVRFEQIDVDEIVLKHFPKGTGRTAVNEALKASVSSKITKNAADELVVRDDRGRAMLDPDARSIVITFRFDAAGTLTNVKAIYLKSQ
;
A
#
# COMPACT_ATOMS: atom_id res chain seq x y z
N MET A 1 -1.15 6.98 -7.10
CA MET A 1 -0.46 6.56 -5.86
C MET A 1 0.51 5.40 -6.08
N LEU A 2 0.09 4.16 -6.37
CA LEU A 2 1.01 3.00 -6.48
C LEU A 2 2.12 3.19 -7.53
N GLU A 3 1.78 3.77 -8.69
CA GLU A 3 2.79 4.10 -9.71
C GLU A 3 3.83 5.13 -9.22
N GLU A 4 3.45 6.06 -8.34
CA GLU A 4 4.39 7.04 -7.74
C GLU A 4 5.36 6.33 -6.78
N VAL A 5 4.88 5.34 -6.03
CA VAL A 5 5.73 4.47 -5.21
C VAL A 5 6.69 3.65 -6.08
N TYR A 6 6.21 3.05 -7.17
CA TYR A 6 7.06 2.29 -8.09
C TYR A 6 8.10 3.15 -8.83
N ALA A 7 7.78 4.41 -9.09
CA ALA A 7 8.69 5.40 -9.68
C ALA A 7 9.69 5.99 -8.66
N SER A 8 9.47 5.76 -7.36
CA SER A 8 10.38 6.19 -6.29
C SER A 8 11.65 5.33 -6.23
N ARG A 9 12.47 5.53 -5.18
CA ARG A 9 13.67 4.72 -4.94
C ARG A 9 13.29 3.23 -4.90
N LYS A 10 13.97 2.44 -5.74
CA LYS A 10 13.76 1.00 -5.83
C LYS A 10 14.49 0.27 -4.70
N PRO A 11 13.83 -0.65 -3.97
CA PRO A 11 14.47 -1.45 -2.95
C PRO A 11 15.48 -2.41 -3.58
N VAL A 12 16.66 -2.53 -2.98
CA VAL A 12 17.72 -3.44 -3.43
C VAL A 12 17.83 -4.65 -2.51
N ARG A 13 17.87 -5.86 -3.09
CA ARG A 13 18.00 -7.14 -2.36
C ARG A 13 16.89 -7.34 -1.31
N PHE A 14 17.19 -7.13 -0.02
CA PHE A 14 16.29 -7.30 1.13
C PHE A 14 15.89 -5.96 1.76
N GLU A 15 16.21 -4.85 1.10
CA GLU A 15 15.85 -3.53 1.56
C GLU A 15 14.33 -3.36 1.59
N GLN A 16 13.86 -2.77 2.68
CA GLN A 16 12.49 -2.31 2.84
C GLN A 16 12.55 -0.79 2.89
N ILE A 17 11.85 -0.15 1.97
CA ILE A 17 11.79 1.31 1.89
C ILE A 17 10.43 1.74 2.43
N ASP A 18 10.45 2.55 3.49
CA ASP A 18 9.24 3.20 3.97
C ASP A 18 8.81 4.26 2.95
N VAL A 19 7.57 4.11 2.49
CA VAL A 19 6.94 4.98 1.47
C VAL A 19 5.63 5.59 2.00
N ASP A 20 5.51 5.65 3.33
CA ASP A 20 4.38 6.18 4.09
C ASP A 20 4.01 7.58 3.61
N GLU A 21 5.00 8.44 3.37
CA GLU A 21 4.80 9.82 2.96
C GLU A 21 4.09 9.94 1.61
N ILE A 22 4.41 9.06 0.65
CA ILE A 22 3.75 9.02 -0.65
C ILE A 22 2.29 8.62 -0.46
N VAL A 23 2.02 7.62 0.37
CA VAL A 23 0.64 7.17 0.62
C VAL A 23 -0.15 8.22 1.39
N LEU A 24 0.43 8.85 2.41
CA LEU A 24 -0.21 9.91 3.21
C LEU A 24 -0.55 11.16 2.38
N LYS A 25 0.20 11.45 1.33
CA LYS A 25 -0.09 12.53 0.38
C LYS A 25 -1.40 12.29 -0.40
N HIS A 26 -1.71 11.02 -0.70
CA HIS A 26 -2.96 10.63 -1.37
C HIS A 26 -4.10 10.34 -0.38
N PHE A 27 -3.76 9.85 0.81
CA PHE A 27 -4.69 9.51 1.89
C PHE A 27 -4.26 10.21 3.19
N PRO A 28 -4.58 11.50 3.35
CA PRO A 28 -4.23 12.23 4.55
C PRO A 28 -4.94 11.66 5.78
N LYS A 29 -4.34 11.87 6.95
CA LYS A 29 -5.01 11.57 8.24
C LYS A 29 -6.35 12.31 8.29
N GLY A 30 -7.39 11.64 8.77
CA GLY A 30 -8.76 12.17 8.67
C GLY A 30 -9.58 11.60 7.50
N THR A 31 -8.94 10.89 6.56
CA THR A 31 -9.70 10.28 5.44
C THR A 31 -10.60 9.16 5.96
N GLY A 32 -11.87 9.17 5.52
CA GLY A 32 -12.83 8.12 5.88
C GLY A 32 -12.49 6.78 5.23
N ARG A 33 -12.69 5.69 5.97
CA ARG A 33 -12.43 4.30 5.52
C ARG A 33 -13.13 3.96 4.20
N THR A 34 -14.35 4.45 3.98
CA THR A 34 -15.10 4.23 2.75
C THR A 34 -14.36 4.83 1.55
N ALA A 35 -13.85 6.06 1.67
CA ALA A 35 -13.09 6.71 0.61
C ALA A 35 -11.77 5.96 0.31
N VAL A 36 -11.07 5.50 1.36
CA VAL A 36 -9.88 4.67 1.19
C VAL A 36 -10.21 3.38 0.44
N ASN A 37 -11.26 2.65 0.85
CA ASN A 37 -11.66 1.41 0.19
C ASN A 37 -12.07 1.61 -1.27
N GLU A 38 -12.86 2.64 -1.59
CA GLU A 38 -13.29 2.92 -2.96
C GLU A 38 -12.09 3.26 -3.86
N ALA A 39 -11.15 4.06 -3.37
CA ALA A 39 -9.92 4.39 -4.10
C ALA A 39 -9.05 3.15 -4.35
N LEU A 40 -8.99 2.21 -3.41
CA LEU A 40 -8.24 0.96 -3.54
C LEU A 40 -8.93 -0.03 -4.50
N LYS A 41 -10.26 -0.14 -4.47
CA LYS A 41 -11.03 -0.95 -5.42
C LYS A 41 -10.84 -0.50 -6.86
N ALA A 42 -10.62 0.80 -7.09
CA ALA A 42 -10.30 1.32 -8.41
C ALA A 42 -8.92 0.86 -8.93
N SER A 43 -8.07 0.30 -8.07
CA SER A 43 -6.72 -0.12 -8.42
C SER A 43 -6.68 -1.63 -8.74
N VAL A 44 -6.61 -1.94 -10.03
CA VAL A 44 -6.74 -3.30 -10.60
C VAL A 44 -5.65 -4.28 -10.13
N SER A 45 -4.44 -3.78 -9.84
CA SER A 45 -3.30 -4.60 -9.44
C SER A 45 -3.23 -4.88 -7.93
N SER A 46 -3.93 -4.07 -7.14
CA SER A 46 -3.86 -4.14 -5.67
C SER A 46 -4.88 -5.12 -5.11
N LYS A 47 -4.49 -5.86 -4.07
CA LYS A 47 -5.36 -6.84 -3.39
C LYS A 47 -5.45 -6.51 -1.91
N ILE A 48 -6.66 -6.49 -1.38
CA ILE A 48 -6.89 -6.39 0.05
C ILE A 48 -6.58 -7.75 0.68
N THR A 49 -5.54 -7.83 1.50
CA THR A 49 -5.11 -9.07 2.17
C THR A 49 -5.69 -9.18 3.58
N LYS A 50 -6.06 -8.06 4.21
CA LYS A 50 -6.77 -8.01 5.50
C LYS A 50 -7.74 -6.85 5.51
N ASN A 51 -8.97 -7.11 5.96
CA ASN A 51 -10.05 -6.13 6.06
C ASN A 51 -10.73 -6.24 7.43
N ALA A 52 -10.14 -5.64 8.46
CA ALA A 52 -10.65 -5.60 9.84
C ALA A 52 -11.16 -4.18 10.17
N ALA A 53 -12.02 -4.01 11.18
CA ALA A 53 -12.67 -2.72 11.48
C ALA A 53 -11.67 -1.57 11.74
N ASP A 54 -10.56 -1.87 12.40
CA ASP A 54 -9.47 -0.97 12.78
C ASP A 54 -8.28 -0.99 11.80
N GLU A 55 -8.22 -1.96 10.89
CA GLU A 55 -7.05 -2.18 10.04
C GLU A 55 -7.42 -2.67 8.63
N LEU A 56 -6.84 -2.05 7.61
CA LEU A 56 -6.93 -2.49 6.22
C LEU A 56 -5.52 -2.70 5.68
N VAL A 57 -5.21 -3.91 5.24
CA VAL A 57 -3.93 -4.23 4.59
C VAL A 57 -4.17 -4.50 3.13
N VAL A 58 -3.39 -3.81 2.31
CA VAL A 58 -3.40 -3.91 0.86
C VAL A 58 -2.01 -4.32 0.42
N ARG A 59 -1.95 -5.25 -0.54
CA ARG A 59 -0.72 -5.65 -1.19
C ARG A 59 -0.88 -5.49 -2.69
N ASP A 60 0.08 -4.81 -3.29
CA ASP A 60 0.26 -4.75 -4.73
C ASP A 60 1.51 -5.54 -5.09
N ASP A 61 1.38 -6.51 -6.00
CA ASP A 61 2.49 -7.36 -6.47
C ASP A 61 2.72 -7.09 -7.96
N ARG A 62 3.86 -6.51 -8.31
CA ARG A 62 4.27 -6.26 -9.70
C ARG A 62 5.35 -7.25 -10.13
N GLY A 63 5.23 -7.82 -11.32
CA GLY A 63 6.19 -8.78 -11.88
C GLY A 63 6.09 -10.21 -11.32
N ARG A 64 5.35 -10.43 -10.22
CA ARG A 64 5.21 -11.75 -9.58
C ARG A 64 4.57 -12.81 -10.50
N ALA A 65 3.69 -12.42 -11.42
CA ALA A 65 3.04 -13.33 -12.34
C ALA A 65 3.95 -13.83 -13.49
N MET A 66 5.12 -13.21 -13.70
CA MET A 66 5.97 -13.44 -14.88
C MET A 66 7.33 -14.06 -14.57
N LEU A 67 7.57 -14.61 -13.36
CA LEU A 67 8.91 -15.06 -12.94
C LEU A 67 9.97 -13.94 -13.13
N ASP A 68 9.57 -12.69 -12.90
CA ASP A 68 10.44 -11.54 -13.07
C ASP A 68 11.52 -11.54 -11.97
N PRO A 69 12.83 -11.56 -12.31
CA PRO A 69 13.91 -11.48 -11.32
C PRO A 69 13.95 -10.15 -10.57
N ASP A 70 13.14 -9.18 -11.00
CA ASP A 70 12.90 -7.89 -10.37
C ASP A 70 11.44 -7.71 -9.94
N ALA A 71 10.77 -8.80 -9.57
CA ALA A 71 9.45 -8.74 -8.94
C ALA A 71 9.51 -7.85 -7.69
N ARG A 72 8.50 -7.01 -7.50
CA ARG A 72 8.41 -6.09 -6.36
C ARG A 72 7.01 -6.06 -5.80
N SER A 73 6.93 -5.71 -4.53
CA SER A 73 5.66 -5.58 -3.83
C SER A 73 5.61 -4.32 -3.01
N ILE A 74 4.42 -3.76 -2.93
CA ILE A 74 4.09 -2.68 -2.01
C ILE A 74 3.07 -3.24 -1.02
N VAL A 75 3.36 -3.15 0.27
CA VAL A 75 2.43 -3.52 1.33
C VAL A 75 2.03 -2.27 2.08
N ILE A 76 0.75 -1.96 2.09
CA ILE A 76 0.18 -0.78 2.74
C ILE A 76 -0.78 -1.23 3.83
N THR A 77 -0.57 -0.71 5.03
CA THR A 77 -1.40 -0.94 6.21
C THR A 77 -2.00 0.40 6.64
N PHE A 78 -3.31 0.51 6.49
CA PHE A 78 -4.09 1.63 6.98
C PHE A 78 -4.68 1.27 8.35
N ARG A 79 -4.54 2.17 9.32
CA ARG A 79 -5.16 2.05 10.64
C ARG A 79 -6.24 3.10 10.82
N PHE A 80 -7.38 2.67 11.31
CA PHE A 80 -8.56 3.51 11.50
C PHE A 80 -8.92 3.59 12.98
N ASP A 81 -9.53 4.70 13.39
CA ASP A 81 -10.17 4.81 14.70
C ASP A 81 -11.57 4.18 14.70
N ALA A 82 -12.24 4.22 15.86
CA ALA A 82 -13.60 3.70 16.03
C ALA A 82 -14.65 4.42 15.16
N ALA A 83 -14.38 5.64 14.69
CA ALA A 83 -15.23 6.38 13.76
C ALA A 83 -14.97 5.99 12.30
N GLY A 84 -14.02 5.09 12.03
CA GLY A 84 -13.63 4.70 10.68
C GLY A 84 -12.76 5.75 9.99
N THR A 85 -12.05 6.57 10.76
CA THR A 85 -11.19 7.64 10.25
C THR A 85 -9.73 7.20 10.25
N LEU A 86 -9.01 7.49 9.16
CA LEU A 86 -7.61 7.12 9.02
C LEU A 86 -6.74 7.87 10.03
N THR A 87 -6.07 7.14 10.92
CA THR A 87 -5.18 7.69 11.96
C THR A 87 -3.71 7.49 11.62
N ASN A 88 -3.38 6.38 10.95
CA ASN A 88 -2.01 6.02 10.63
C ASN A 88 -1.94 5.20 9.33
N VAL A 89 -0.85 5.37 8.60
CA VAL A 89 -0.51 4.62 7.40
C VAL A 89 0.91 4.11 7.56
N LYS A 90 1.11 2.82 7.29
CA LYS A 90 2.43 2.22 7.13
C LYS A 90 2.50 1.53 5.78
N ALA A 91 3.42 1.94 4.93
CA ALA A 91 3.57 1.50 3.56
C ALA A 91 5.04 1.14 3.31
N ILE A 92 5.26 -0.11 2.91
CA ILE A 92 6.60 -0.65 2.67
C ILE A 92 6.71 -1.07 1.21
N TYR A 93 7.74 -0.57 0.54
CA TYR A 93 8.15 -1.01 -0.78
C TYR A 93 9.33 -1.98 -0.65
N LEU A 94 9.15 -3.20 -1.16
CA LEU A 94 10.10 -4.30 -1.03
C LEU A 94 10.29 -5.05 -2.34
N LYS A 95 11.47 -5.65 -2.50
CA LYS A 95 11.72 -6.58 -3.61
C LYS A 95 11.11 -7.95 -3.25
N SER A 96 10.30 -8.49 -4.15
CA SER A 96 9.75 -9.84 -4.02
C SER A 96 10.76 -10.84 -4.58
N GLN A 97 11.02 -11.90 -3.81
CA GLN A 97 11.83 -13.04 -4.25
C GLN A 97 10.99 -14.09 -4.94
#